data_AF-A0A6J5WQC3-F1
#
_entry.id   AF-A0A6J5WQC3-F1
#
_cell.length_a   1.000
_cell.length_b   1.000
_cell.length_c   1.000
_cell.angle_alpha   90.00
_cell.angle_beta   90.00
_cell.angle_gamma   90.00
#
_symmetry.space_group_name_H-M   'P 1'
#
loop_
_entity.id
_entity.type
_entity.pdbx_description
1 polymer ?
#
loop_
_entity_poly.entity_id
_entity_poly.type
_entity_poly.pdbx_seq_one_letter_code
_entity_poly.pdbx_strand_id
1 'polypeptide(L)'
;MKMMSSKGSGPASIWEEEIERSESYLVSSLYEESASSASSILKWLSKHSEDLEAGDPFELYDMLESAGMVLVQSFKQLGSTSEILNELKLLFVSVPTIPVQLLLTGACFYISEGHSHSIQEFLEEFLSRWSFVNEQYVLVGTGENADDAEKCDGPFLLGVDKYLEVVEVYVL
;
A
#
# COMPACT_ATOMS: atom_id res chain seq x y z
N MET A 1 38.58 10.05 11.45
CA MET A 1 37.50 10.10 12.46
C MET A 1 36.27 10.65 11.78
N LYS A 2 35.44 9.76 11.22
CA LYS A 2 34.23 10.15 10.48
C LYS A 2 33.08 10.11 11.49
N MET A 3 32.41 11.25 11.66
CA MET A 3 31.33 11.42 12.62
C MET A 3 30.23 10.39 12.33
N MET A 4 29.97 9.53 13.32
CA MET A 4 28.76 8.72 13.37
C MET A 4 27.61 9.71 13.60
N SER A 5 26.82 9.96 12.55
CA SER A 5 25.55 10.65 12.70
C SER A 5 24.62 9.68 13.41
N SER A 6 24.32 9.93 14.68
CA SER A 6 23.27 9.18 15.37
C SER A 6 21.94 9.56 14.72
N LYS A 7 21.42 8.69 13.85
CA LYS A 7 20.01 8.75 13.45
C LYS A 7 19.16 8.60 14.72
N GLY A 8 18.22 9.53 14.91
CA GLY A 8 17.40 9.64 16.11
C GLY A 8 16.54 8.40 16.33
N SER A 9 16.40 8.03 17.60
CA SER A 9 15.51 6.98 18.11
C SER A 9 14.05 7.44 18.02
N GLY A 10 13.46 7.33 16.84
CA GLY A 10 12.01 7.50 16.61
C GLY A 10 11.36 6.18 16.21
N PRO A 11 10.05 6.02 16.36
CA PRO A 11 9.33 4.81 15.92
C PRO A 11 9.56 4.51 14.44
N ALA A 12 9.65 5.52 13.57
CA ALA A 12 9.95 5.36 12.16
C ALA A 12 11.29 4.65 11.88
N SER A 13 12.35 5.00 12.63
CA SER A 13 13.68 4.39 12.44
C SER A 13 13.73 2.90 12.74
N ILE A 14 12.84 2.40 13.61
CA ILE A 14 12.72 0.98 13.92
C ILE A 14 12.07 0.24 12.75
N TRP A 15 11.08 0.85 12.12
CA TRP A 15 10.37 0.22 11.00
C TRP A 15 11.14 0.28 9.70
N GLU A 16 11.98 1.31 9.48
CA GLU A 16 13.00 1.29 8.41
C GLU A 16 13.86 0.01 8.51
N GLU A 17 14.39 -0.31 9.70
CA GLU A 17 15.25 -1.48 9.92
C GLU A 17 14.50 -2.80 9.74
N GLU A 18 13.25 -2.89 10.22
CA GLU A 18 12.44 -4.09 10.10
C GLU A 18 12.01 -4.35 8.65
N ILE A 19 11.72 -3.30 7.87
CA ILE A 19 11.44 -3.39 6.44
C ILE A 19 12.70 -3.83 5.69
N GLU A 20 13.86 -3.21 5.95
CA GLU A 20 15.14 -3.60 5.35
C GLU A 20 15.47 -5.08 5.64
N ARG A 21 15.18 -5.55 6.86
CA ARG A 21 15.32 -6.95 7.23
C ARG A 21 14.37 -7.86 6.45
N SER A 22 13.12 -7.43 6.26
CA SER A 22 12.13 -8.16 5.46
C SER A 22 12.54 -8.26 3.99
N GLU A 23 13.10 -7.19 3.42
CA GLU A 23 13.66 -7.15 2.06
C GLU A 23 14.87 -8.05 1.92
N SER A 24 15.74 -8.10 2.92
CA SER A 24 16.91 -8.99 2.94
C SER A 24 16.49 -10.46 2.83
N TYR A 25 15.40 -10.87 3.50
CA TYR A 25 14.83 -12.20 3.32
C TYR A 25 14.33 -12.43 1.88
N LEU A 26 13.62 -11.46 1.29
CA LEU A 26 13.13 -11.56 -0.10
C LEU A 26 14.28 -11.76 -1.09
N VAL A 27 15.31 -10.90 -1.02
CA VAL A 27 16.47 -10.96 -1.92
C VAL A 27 17.29 -12.24 -1.69
N SER A 28 17.27 -12.78 -0.46
CA SER A 28 17.93 -14.05 -0.11
C SER A 28 17.09 -15.30 -0.43
N SER A 29 15.95 -15.16 -1.12
CA SER A 29 15.02 -16.25 -1.45
C SER A 29 14.38 -16.95 -0.23
N LEU A 30 14.36 -16.29 0.93
CA LEU A 30 13.67 -16.71 2.14
C LEU A 30 12.24 -16.16 2.11
N TYR A 31 11.43 -16.65 1.17
CA TYR A 31 10.14 -16.03 0.82
C TYR A 31 9.07 -16.21 1.91
N GLU A 32 9.09 -17.32 2.65
CA GLU A 32 8.16 -17.53 3.77
C GLU A 32 8.47 -16.57 4.93
N GLU A 33 9.75 -16.42 5.28
CA GLU A 33 10.20 -15.49 6.30
C GLU A 33 9.95 -14.04 5.88
N SER A 34 10.19 -13.72 4.61
CA SER A 34 9.92 -12.39 4.06
C SER A 34 8.43 -12.05 4.10
N ALA A 35 7.56 -12.95 3.64
CA ALA A 35 6.10 -12.76 3.70
C ALA A 35 5.60 -12.62 5.14
N SER A 36 6.08 -13.47 6.05
CA SER A 36 5.71 -13.43 7.47
C SER A 36 6.14 -12.12 8.15
N SER A 37 7.37 -11.68 7.87
CA SER A 37 7.92 -10.42 8.38
C SER A 37 7.13 -9.23 7.85
N ALA A 38 6.93 -9.13 6.53
CA ALA A 38 6.17 -8.06 5.89
C ALA A 38 4.72 -7.99 6.38
N SER A 39 4.04 -9.13 6.49
CA SER A 39 2.67 -9.21 7.03
C SER A 39 2.60 -8.71 8.47
N SER A 40 3.61 -9.04 9.29
CA SER A 40 3.68 -8.60 10.68
C SER A 40 3.88 -7.10 10.80
N ILE A 41 4.75 -6.53 9.95
CA ILE A 41 4.97 -5.08 9.85
C ILE A 41 3.68 -4.38 9.45
N LEU A 42 3.01 -4.81 8.38
CA LEU A 42 1.76 -4.21 7.90
C LEU A 42 0.64 -4.28 8.94
N LYS A 43 0.48 -5.41 9.65
CA LYS A 43 -0.47 -5.55 10.75
C LYS A 43 -0.16 -4.59 11.91
N TRP A 44 1.11 -4.31 12.16
CA TRP A 44 1.51 -3.38 13.20
C TRP A 44 1.23 -1.93 12.76
N LEU A 45 1.65 -1.55 11.55
CA LEU A 45 1.43 -0.21 11.00
C LEU A 45 -0.06 0.13 10.92
N SER A 46 -0.88 -0.81 10.46
CA SER A 46 -2.34 -0.66 10.41
C SER A 46 -2.96 -0.36 11.78
N LYS A 47 -2.50 -1.06 12.84
CA LYS A 47 -3.00 -0.89 14.22
C LYS A 47 -2.60 0.43 14.89
N HIS A 48 -1.52 1.06 14.42
CA HIS A 48 -0.98 2.30 14.99
C HIS A 48 -1.03 3.45 13.97
N SER A 49 -1.87 3.33 12.95
CA SER A 49 -2.01 4.31 11.87
C SER A 49 -2.35 5.70 12.40
N GLU A 50 -3.34 5.80 13.30
CA GLU A 50 -3.75 7.08 13.92
C GLU A 50 -2.60 7.80 14.66
N ASP A 51 -1.76 7.04 15.38
CA ASP A 51 -0.63 7.59 16.14
C ASP A 51 0.52 8.06 15.22
N LEU A 52 0.67 7.43 14.06
CA LEU A 52 1.72 7.71 13.08
C LEU A 52 1.31 8.82 12.10
N GLU A 53 0.03 8.87 11.71
CA GLU A 53 -0.57 9.94 10.90
C GLU A 53 -0.52 11.30 11.60
N ALA A 54 -0.59 11.32 12.94
CA ALA A 54 -0.41 12.55 13.72
C ALA A 54 1.02 13.14 13.62
N GLY A 55 1.99 12.35 13.16
CA GLY A 55 3.36 12.77 12.89
C GLY A 55 3.54 13.22 11.44
N ASP A 56 3.84 12.26 10.55
CA ASP A 56 4.04 12.47 9.11
C ASP A 56 3.26 11.40 8.32
N PRO A 57 2.09 11.76 7.73
CA PRO A 57 1.29 10.83 6.93
C PRO A 57 2.04 10.24 5.73
N PHE A 58 3.00 10.96 5.16
CA PHE A 58 3.75 10.48 3.99
C PHE A 58 4.72 9.37 4.38
N GLU A 59 5.37 9.49 5.53
CA GLU A 59 6.29 8.47 6.06
C GLU A 59 5.54 7.16 6.35
N LEU A 60 4.33 7.23 6.92
CA LEU A 60 3.49 6.05 7.13
C LEU A 60 3.12 5.37 5.81
N TYR A 61 2.71 6.16 4.81
CA TYR A 61 2.33 5.62 3.50
C TYR A 61 3.53 4.94 2.81
N ASP A 62 4.72 5.55 2.86
CA ASP A 62 5.95 4.97 2.31
C ASP A 62 6.31 3.64 2.99
N MET A 63 6.15 3.55 4.33
CA MET A 63 6.36 2.31 5.07
C MET A 63 5.34 1.22 4.70
N LEU A 64 4.06 1.59 4.55
CA LEU A 64 3.00 0.67 4.13
C LEU A 64 3.22 0.17 2.71
N GLU A 65 3.61 1.05 1.77
CA GLU A 65 3.92 0.67 0.40
C GLU A 65 5.15 -0.24 0.35
N SER A 66 6.22 0.10 1.07
CA SER A 66 7.46 -0.69 1.09
C SER A 66 7.24 -2.09 1.66
N ALA A 67 6.65 -2.20 2.85
CA ALA A 67 6.33 -3.51 3.45
C ALA A 67 5.32 -4.29 2.59
N GLY A 68 4.33 -3.60 2.01
CA GLY A 68 3.37 -4.19 1.08
C GLY A 68 4.04 -4.76 -0.15
N MET A 69 5.05 -4.09 -0.70
CA MET A 69 5.73 -4.52 -1.91
C MET A 69 6.51 -5.82 -1.65
N VAL A 70 7.19 -5.89 -0.51
CA VAL A 70 7.86 -7.10 -0.05
C VAL A 70 6.89 -8.27 0.07
N LEU A 71 5.69 -8.03 0.64
CA LEU A 71 4.65 -9.05 0.76
C LEU A 71 4.18 -9.53 -0.62
N VAL A 72 3.80 -8.61 -1.51
CA VAL A 72 3.29 -8.91 -2.86
C VAL A 72 4.31 -9.70 -3.67
N GLN A 73 5.59 -9.31 -3.61
CA GLN A 73 6.67 -10.00 -4.30
C GLN A 73 6.94 -11.38 -3.68
N SER A 74 6.90 -11.52 -2.36
CA SER A 74 7.06 -12.82 -1.69
C SER A 74 5.96 -13.82 -2.07
N PHE A 75 4.71 -13.39 -2.08
CA PHE A 75 3.57 -14.22 -2.50
C PHE A 75 3.72 -14.69 -3.95
N LYS A 76 4.18 -13.81 -4.84
CA LYS A 76 4.48 -14.16 -6.22
C LYS A 76 5.55 -15.25 -6.33
N GLN A 77 6.63 -15.15 -5.54
CA GLN A 77 7.70 -16.16 -5.55
C GLN A 77 7.27 -17.50 -4.93
N LEU A 78 6.32 -17.48 -3.99
CA LEU A 78 5.72 -18.67 -3.40
C LEU A 78 4.67 -19.36 -4.31
N GLY A 79 4.27 -18.71 -5.41
CA GLY A 79 3.19 -19.21 -6.28
C GLY A 79 1.79 -19.01 -5.69
N SER A 80 1.64 -18.18 -4.66
CA SER A 80 0.38 -17.82 -4.01
C SER A 80 -0.22 -16.53 -4.57
N THR A 81 -0.05 -16.25 -5.86
CA THR A 81 -0.55 -15.03 -6.50
C THR A 81 -2.05 -14.84 -6.26
N SER A 82 -2.85 -15.92 -6.31
CA SER A 82 -4.30 -15.91 -6.06
C SER A 82 -4.71 -15.46 -4.65
N GLU A 83 -3.77 -15.29 -3.74
CA GLU A 83 -4.03 -14.84 -2.36
C GLU A 83 -3.71 -13.35 -2.16
N ILE A 84 -2.90 -12.74 -3.05
CA ILE A 84 -2.35 -11.39 -2.87
C ILE A 84 -3.42 -10.34 -2.59
N LEU A 85 -4.43 -10.23 -3.46
CA LEU A 85 -5.45 -9.19 -3.34
C LEU A 85 -6.32 -9.37 -2.10
N ASN A 86 -6.60 -10.62 -1.73
CA ASN A 86 -7.37 -10.93 -0.53
C ASN A 86 -6.57 -10.55 0.74
N GLU A 87 -5.28 -10.88 0.79
CA GLU A 87 -4.41 -10.49 1.90
C GLU A 87 -4.25 -8.97 1.98
N LEU A 88 -4.08 -8.27 0.86
CA LEU A 88 -4.05 -6.80 0.85
C LEU A 88 -5.36 -6.22 1.37
N LYS A 89 -6.51 -6.72 0.91
CA LYS A 89 -7.82 -6.28 1.40
C LYS A 89 -7.98 -6.49 2.92
N LEU A 90 -7.46 -7.58 3.46
CA LEU A 90 -7.46 -7.85 4.91
C LEU A 90 -6.55 -6.88 5.67
N LEU A 91 -5.36 -6.59 5.15
CA LEU A 91 -4.36 -5.74 5.81
C LEU A 91 -4.72 -4.25 5.79
N PHE A 92 -5.30 -3.79 4.68
CA PHE A 92 -5.72 -2.40 4.48
C PHE A 92 -7.18 -2.15 4.84
N VAL A 93 -7.91 -3.16 5.32
CA VAL A 93 -9.33 -3.15 5.73
C VAL A 93 -10.32 -2.94 4.58
N SER A 94 -9.94 -2.19 3.55
CA SER A 94 -10.76 -1.83 2.40
C SER A 94 -9.92 -1.86 1.13
N VAL A 95 -10.55 -2.03 -0.03
CA VAL A 95 -9.85 -1.99 -1.32
C VAL A 95 -9.31 -0.60 -1.67
N PRO A 96 -10.07 0.51 -1.58
CA PRO A 96 -9.57 1.83 -1.94
C PRO A 96 -8.48 2.40 -1.01
N THR A 97 -8.23 1.77 0.14
CA THR A 97 -7.14 2.16 1.05
C THR A 97 -5.84 1.42 0.75
N ILE A 98 -5.84 0.49 -0.22
CA ILE A 98 -4.62 -0.17 -0.68
C ILE A 98 -3.80 0.84 -1.51
N PRO A 99 -2.51 1.03 -1.19
CA PRO A 99 -1.59 1.79 -2.03
C PRO A 99 -1.67 1.38 -3.50
N VAL A 100 -1.84 2.36 -4.40
CA VAL A 100 -2.11 2.08 -5.83
C VAL A 100 -1.02 1.23 -6.46
N GLN A 101 0.24 1.44 -6.07
CA GLN A 101 1.36 0.65 -6.58
C GLN A 101 1.24 -0.84 -6.21
N LEU A 102 0.73 -1.16 -5.02
CA LEU A 102 0.48 -2.54 -4.60
C LEU A 102 -0.68 -3.16 -5.37
N LEU A 103 -1.76 -2.39 -5.54
CA LEU A 103 -2.92 -2.81 -6.32
C LEU A 103 -2.52 -3.17 -7.75
N LEU A 104 -1.82 -2.27 -8.44
CA LEU A 104 -1.39 -2.46 -9.83
C LEU A 104 -0.40 -3.62 -9.96
N THR A 105 0.54 -3.75 -9.02
CA THR A 105 1.52 -4.86 -9.04
C THR A 105 0.82 -6.21 -8.84
N GLY A 106 -0.09 -6.30 -7.86
CA GLY A 106 -0.90 -7.50 -7.64
C GLY A 106 -1.76 -7.84 -8.85
N ALA A 107 -2.44 -6.86 -9.44
CA ALA A 107 -3.24 -7.02 -10.65
C ALA A 107 -2.40 -7.54 -11.82
N CYS A 108 -1.21 -6.96 -12.06
CA CYS A 108 -0.28 -7.42 -13.09
C CYS A 108 0.12 -8.89 -12.88
N PHE A 109 0.37 -9.31 -11.64
CA PHE A 109 0.68 -10.72 -11.36
C PHE A 109 -0.48 -11.66 -11.70
N TYR A 110 -1.71 -11.31 -11.33
CA TYR A 110 -2.91 -12.08 -11.71
C TYR A 110 -3.04 -12.20 -13.23
N ILE A 111 -2.91 -11.08 -13.95
CA ILE A 111 -3.03 -11.04 -15.41
C ILE A 111 -1.94 -11.91 -16.05
N SER A 112 -0.70 -11.82 -15.57
CA SER A 112 0.42 -12.62 -16.08
C SER A 112 0.22 -14.14 -15.92
N GLU A 113 -0.60 -14.56 -14.97
CA GLU A 113 -0.94 -15.96 -14.69
C GLU A 113 -2.28 -16.39 -15.29
N GLY A 114 -2.98 -15.50 -16.01
CA GLY A 114 -4.24 -15.80 -16.68
C GLY A 114 -5.49 -15.69 -15.80
N HIS A 115 -5.40 -15.03 -14.65
CA HIS A 115 -6.51 -14.84 -13.70
C HIS A 115 -7.28 -13.51 -13.93
N SER A 116 -7.57 -13.16 -15.19
CA SER A 116 -8.11 -11.84 -15.56
C SER A 116 -9.55 -11.59 -15.09
N HIS A 117 -10.39 -12.61 -14.98
CA HIS A 117 -11.79 -12.39 -14.60
C HIS A 117 -11.97 -12.04 -13.11
N SER A 118 -11.09 -12.55 -12.24
CA SER A 118 -11.15 -12.31 -10.79
C SER A 118 -10.63 -10.94 -10.36
N ILE A 119 -9.84 -10.26 -11.19
CA ILE A 119 -9.28 -8.95 -10.86
C ILE A 119 -10.26 -7.80 -11.18
N GLN A 120 -11.15 -7.98 -12.16
CA GLN A 120 -12.07 -6.92 -12.61
C GLN A 120 -12.98 -6.42 -11.48
N GLU A 121 -13.57 -7.33 -10.71
CA GLU A 121 -14.43 -6.99 -9.56
C GLU A 121 -13.67 -6.18 -8.49
N PHE A 122 -12.40 -6.52 -8.27
CA PHE A 122 -11.55 -5.85 -7.28
C PHE A 122 -11.20 -4.42 -7.73
N LEU A 123 -10.86 -4.24 -9.01
CA LEU A 123 -10.57 -2.93 -9.59
C LEU A 123 -11.84 -2.06 -9.68
N GLU A 124 -13.00 -2.66 -9.97
CA GLU A 124 -14.28 -1.96 -9.96
C GLU A 124 -14.61 -1.45 -8.55
N GLU A 125 -14.41 -2.29 -7.51
CA GLU A 125 -14.55 -1.89 -6.11
C GLU A 125 -13.65 -0.70 -5.79
N PHE A 126 -12.37 -0.73 -6.20
CA PHE A 126 -11.46 0.40 -6.05
C PHE A 126 -11.99 1.67 -6.72
N LEU A 127 -12.24 1.62 -8.03
CA LEU A 127 -12.58 2.78 -8.86
C LEU A 127 -13.91 3.44 -8.43
N SER A 128 -14.87 2.64 -7.97
CA SER A 128 -16.20 3.10 -7.52
C SER A 128 -16.17 3.99 -6.28
N ARG A 129 -15.07 3.97 -5.52
CA ARG A 129 -14.93 4.68 -4.25
C ARG A 129 -14.27 6.04 -4.37
N TRP A 130 -13.89 6.49 -5.56
CA TRP A 130 -13.23 7.77 -5.77
C TRP A 130 -14.14 8.76 -6.48
N SER A 131 -14.07 10.03 -6.08
CA SER A 131 -14.79 11.15 -6.70
C SER A 131 -13.83 12.23 -7.16
N PHE A 132 -14.07 12.81 -8.33
CA PHE A 132 -13.21 13.85 -8.88
C PHE A 132 -13.61 15.24 -8.34
N VAL A 133 -12.73 15.85 -7.55
CA VAL A 133 -12.93 17.15 -6.89
C VAL A 133 -11.62 17.94 -6.95
N ASN A 134 -11.67 19.22 -7.36
CA ASN A 134 -10.51 20.12 -7.38
C ASN A 134 -9.26 19.54 -8.09
N GLU A 135 -9.44 18.97 -9.29
CA GLU A 135 -8.37 18.40 -10.12
C GLU A 135 -7.74 17.11 -9.56
N GLN A 136 -8.32 16.50 -8.53
CA GLN A 136 -7.82 15.28 -7.89
C GLN A 136 -8.96 14.31 -7.57
N TYR A 137 -8.63 13.04 -7.33
CA TYR A 137 -9.58 12.05 -6.86
C TYR A 137 -9.54 11.95 -5.33
N VAL A 138 -10.71 12.08 -4.69
CA VAL A 138 -10.89 11.99 -3.24
C VAL A 138 -11.79 10.80 -2.91
N LEU A 139 -11.45 10.08 -1.84
CA LEU A 139 -12.22 8.94 -1.36
C LEU A 139 -13.64 9.36 -0.93
N VAL A 140 -14.66 8.68 -1.46
CA VAL A 140 -16.08 8.92 -1.17
C VAL A 140 -16.40 8.48 0.25
N GLY A 141 -16.92 9.39 1.06
CA GLY A 141 -17.33 9.13 2.45
C GLY A 141 -16.39 9.72 3.51
N THR A 142 -15.29 10.35 3.11
CA THR A 142 -14.35 11.02 4.02
C THR A 142 -14.71 12.49 4.30
N GLY A 143 -15.83 12.99 3.76
CA GLY A 143 -16.23 14.41 3.84
C GLY A 143 -17.64 14.63 4.41
N GLU A 144 -17.75 14.75 5.73
CA GLU A 144 -18.75 15.62 6.35
C GLU A 144 -18.04 16.93 6.72
N ASN A 145 -18.53 18.05 6.16
CA ASN A 145 -18.07 19.45 6.30
C ASN A 145 -17.12 19.96 5.20
N ALA A 146 -17.70 20.18 4.02
CA ALA A 146 -17.20 21.15 3.06
C ALA A 146 -17.41 22.57 3.62
N ASP A 147 -16.44 23.11 4.36
CA ASP A 147 -16.28 24.57 4.51
C ASP A 147 -14.88 25.01 4.96
N ASP A 148 -14.02 24.12 5.47
CA ASP A 148 -12.60 24.42 5.73
C ASP A 148 -11.69 23.64 4.78
N ALA A 149 -11.70 24.01 3.49
CA ALA A 149 -10.72 23.53 2.51
C ALA A 149 -9.40 24.31 2.66
N GLU A 150 -8.79 24.26 3.84
CA GLU A 150 -7.35 24.37 3.92
C GLU A 150 -6.81 23.04 3.38
N LYS A 151 -5.95 23.10 2.35
CA LYS A 151 -5.32 21.96 1.68
C LYS A 151 -4.83 20.93 2.70
N CYS A 152 -5.67 19.94 2.99
CA CYS A 152 -5.26 18.79 3.78
C CYS A 152 -4.78 17.78 2.76
N ASP A 153 -3.47 17.80 2.48
CA ASP A 153 -2.76 16.80 1.69
C ASP A 153 -2.70 15.48 2.48
N GLY A 154 -3.87 14.92 2.81
CA GLY A 154 -4.00 13.69 3.59
C GLY A 154 -3.87 12.43 2.72
N PRO A 155 -3.78 11.24 3.35
CA PRO A 155 -3.58 9.94 2.68
C PRO A 155 -4.74 9.49 1.77
N PHE A 156 -5.76 10.33 1.58
CA PHE A 156 -6.97 10.05 0.80
C PHE A 156 -7.00 10.81 -0.54
N LEU A 157 -5.84 11.24 -1.03
CA LEU A 157 -5.68 11.93 -2.31
C LEU A 157 -5.05 11.00 -3.33
N LEU A 158 -5.71 10.88 -4.48
CA LEU A 158 -5.23 10.12 -5.61
C LEU A 158 -5.04 11.04 -6.82
N GLY A 159 -3.80 11.07 -7.32
CA GLY A 159 -3.45 11.78 -8.55
C GLY A 159 -4.24 11.25 -9.75
N VAL A 160 -4.58 12.14 -10.68
CA VAL A 160 -5.33 11.77 -11.89
C VAL A 160 -4.57 10.74 -12.73
N ASP A 161 -3.24 10.87 -12.81
CA ASP A 161 -2.34 9.93 -13.44
C ASP A 161 -2.48 8.52 -12.82
N LYS A 162 -2.44 8.43 -11.49
CA LYS A 162 -2.57 7.16 -10.76
C LYS A 162 -3.95 6.54 -10.87
N TYR A 163 -5.01 7.34 -10.87
CA TYR A 163 -6.35 6.84 -11.14
C TYR A 163 -6.46 6.26 -12.56
N LEU A 164 -5.90 6.96 -13.56
CA LEU A 164 -5.92 6.49 -14.95
C LEU A 164 -5.10 5.21 -15.14
N GLU A 165 -3.96 5.04 -14.46
CA GLU A 165 -3.21 3.77 -14.47
C GLU A 165 -4.10 2.59 -14.03
N VAL A 166 -4.96 2.77 -13.01
CA VAL A 166 -5.90 1.73 -12.56
C VAL A 166 -7.00 1.47 -13.60
N VAL A 167 -7.53 2.53 -14.22
CA VAL A 167 -8.53 2.41 -15.30
C VAL A 167 -7.96 1.65 -16.50
N GLU A 168 -6.70 1.91 -16.88
CA GLU A 168 -6.03 1.22 -17.98
C GLU A 168 -5.95 -0.28 -17.72
N VAL A 169 -5.61 -0.70 -16.50
CA VAL A 169 -5.59 -2.12 -16.13
C VAL A 169 -7.00 -2.72 -16.09
N TYR A 170 -8.01 -1.97 -15.64
CA TYR A 170 -9.41 -2.43 -15.59
C TYR A 170 -10.00 -2.79 -16.96
N VAL A 171 -9.53 -2.12 -18.04
CA VAL A 171 -10.07 -2.33 -19.40
C VAL A 171 -9.26 -3.33 -20.25
N LEU A 172 -8.24 -3.99 -19.68
CA LEU A 172 -7.45 -5.05 -20.34
C LEU A 172 -8.22 -6.37 -20.44
#